data_AF-A0A942QIR4-F1
#
_entry.id   AF-A0A942QIR4-F1
#
_cell.length_a   1.000
_cell.length_b   1.000
_cell.length_c   1.000
_cell.angle_alpha   90.00
_cell.angle_beta   90.00
_cell.angle_gamma   90.00
#
_symmetry.space_group_name_H-M   'P 1'
#
loop_
_entity.id
_entity.type
_entity.pdbx_description
1 polymer ?
#
loop_
_entity_poly.entity_id
_entity_poly.type
_entity_poly.pdbx_seq_one_letter_code
_entity_poly.pdbx_strand_id
1 'polypeptide(L)'
;MDQGQAKLIIQNAVESTSSRWVQYAESWKNIDTIFILRGYEQQGFQLFKMRPVLEDFCILSIDSLGKILQRYSCPRKYDRELVGSLTSEFYTSARNGDIGKEAQLFEKAVRQFLERRMGNTGRKFWILLYHLLQACAFLRQNHSSSFATYIISKYERFSNRHHISEHEFLNMSVSEWEYFLKRAKPWTELKGIGPNVFDFLFGDIVEAHFVENSYKWDSSNEHFLRVTGISHLIEPFDREATVHFLKRLGIPYSLREINKGIYTYCSLTERENYGFCRDRAKCNKCSVINICDKRL
;
A
#
# COMPACT_ATOMS: atom_id res chain seq x y z
N MET A 1 -6.74 29.42 13.52
CA MET A 1 -5.64 28.81 12.74
C MET A 1 -4.81 29.81 11.94
N ASP A 2 -3.49 29.78 12.06
CA ASP A 2 -2.51 30.43 11.17
C ASP A 2 -1.41 29.44 10.71
N GLN A 3 -0.50 29.87 9.81
CA GLN A 3 0.55 28.99 9.28
C GLN A 3 1.55 28.49 10.36
N GLY A 4 1.85 29.32 11.36
CA GLY A 4 2.73 28.94 12.46
C GLY A 4 2.10 27.87 13.34
N GLN A 5 0.81 28.03 13.66
CA GLN A 5 0.02 27.02 14.37
C GLN A 5 -0.08 25.72 13.57
N ALA A 6 -0.37 25.79 12.27
CA ALA A 6 -0.43 24.62 11.40
C ALA A 6 0.89 23.85 11.37
N LYS A 7 2.02 24.57 11.28
CA LYS A 7 3.37 24.00 11.33
C LYS A 7 3.60 23.23 12.62
N LEU A 8 3.32 23.83 13.78
CA LEU A 8 3.49 23.20 15.10
C LEU A 8 2.62 21.94 15.25
N ILE A 9 1.37 22.00 14.80
CA ILE A 9 0.44 20.87 14.87
C ILE A 9 0.94 19.69 14.03
N ILE A 10 1.40 19.94 12.80
CA ILE A 10 1.91 18.88 11.93
C ILE A 10 3.22 18.32 12.48
N GLN A 11 4.16 19.16 12.92
CA GLN A 11 5.40 18.73 13.54
C GLN A 11 5.15 17.82 14.74
N ASN A 12 4.26 18.24 15.64
CA ASN A 12 3.88 17.41 16.79
C ASN A 12 3.30 16.06 16.36
N ALA A 13 2.45 16.02 15.32
CA ALA A 13 1.90 14.76 14.83
C ALA A 13 2.99 13.81 14.32
N VAL A 14 3.99 14.34 13.60
CA VAL A 14 5.13 13.56 13.09
C VAL A 14 6.04 13.09 14.22
N GLU A 15 6.45 13.98 15.12
CA GLU A 15 7.39 13.70 16.20
C GLU A 15 6.82 12.69 17.20
N SER A 16 5.59 12.91 17.66
CA SER A 16 4.93 12.04 18.65
C SER A 16 4.68 10.62 18.16
N THR A 17 4.66 10.41 16.83
CA THR A 17 4.41 9.10 16.21
C THR A 17 5.66 8.48 15.58
N SER A 18 6.81 9.16 15.68
CA SER A 18 8.10 8.75 15.07
C SER A 18 8.53 7.34 15.42
N SER A 19 8.47 6.98 16.70
CA SER A 19 8.82 5.65 17.17
C SER A 19 8.04 4.52 16.49
N ARG A 20 6.84 4.82 15.95
CA ARG A 20 6.01 3.86 15.22
C ARG A 20 6.21 3.95 13.72
N TRP A 21 6.12 5.13 13.11
CA TRP A 21 6.16 5.19 11.65
C TRP A 21 7.54 4.88 11.07
N VAL A 22 8.62 5.04 11.84
CA VAL A 22 9.96 4.56 11.44
C VAL A 22 9.97 3.04 11.26
N GLN A 23 9.13 2.30 12.00
CA GLN A 23 9.03 0.85 11.89
C GLN A 23 8.33 0.39 10.60
N TYR A 24 7.71 1.30 9.84
CA TYR A 24 7.12 0.96 8.54
C TYR A 24 8.19 0.82 7.45
N ALA A 25 9.42 1.26 7.73
CA ALA A 25 10.56 1.19 6.82
C ALA A 25 10.80 -0.24 6.34
N GLU A 26 10.97 -0.37 5.03
CA GLU A 26 11.26 -1.60 4.33
C GLU A 26 12.52 -1.44 3.49
N SER A 27 13.12 -2.56 3.09
CA SER A 27 14.25 -2.56 2.17
C SER A 27 13.83 -3.02 0.77
N TRP A 28 14.45 -2.44 -0.26
CA TRP A 28 14.29 -2.82 -1.66
C TRP A 28 14.44 -4.32 -1.88
N LYS A 29 15.33 -4.99 -1.14
CA LYS A 29 15.53 -6.44 -1.24
C LYS A 29 14.25 -7.26 -0.99
N ASN A 30 13.27 -6.68 -0.30
CA ASN A 30 11.98 -7.31 0.02
C ASN A 30 10.86 -6.88 -0.95
N ILE A 31 11.15 -6.10 -2.00
CA ILE A 31 10.14 -5.44 -2.84
C ILE A 31 9.13 -6.43 -3.45
N ASP A 32 9.54 -7.65 -3.77
CA ASP A 32 8.64 -8.68 -4.31
C ASP A 32 7.62 -9.17 -3.27
N THR A 33 8.05 -9.31 -2.02
CA THR A 33 7.15 -9.64 -0.89
C THR A 33 6.25 -8.44 -0.56
N ILE A 34 6.79 -7.24 -0.61
CA ILE A 34 6.06 -5.99 -0.39
C ILE A 34 4.98 -5.81 -1.47
N PHE A 35 5.28 -6.12 -2.73
CA PHE A 35 4.32 -6.13 -3.82
C PHE A 35 3.13 -7.04 -3.51
N ILE A 36 3.38 -8.27 -3.06
CA ILE A 36 2.32 -9.21 -2.67
C ILE A 36 1.51 -8.62 -1.52
N LEU A 37 2.17 -8.27 -0.41
CA LEU A 37 1.50 -7.93 0.84
C LEU A 37 0.77 -6.58 0.78
N ARG A 38 1.36 -5.57 0.14
CA ARG A 38 0.82 -4.20 0.12
C ARG A 38 -0.01 -3.92 -1.12
N GLY A 39 0.24 -4.59 -2.23
CA GLY A 39 -0.53 -4.41 -3.46
C GLY A 39 -2.01 -4.78 -3.31
N TYR A 40 -2.32 -5.68 -2.39
CA TYR A 40 -3.69 -6.19 -2.21
C TYR A 40 -4.25 -5.92 -0.81
N GLU A 41 -3.53 -5.19 0.03
CA GLU A 41 -3.99 -4.61 1.30
C GLU A 41 -4.89 -3.40 1.03
N GLN A 42 -6.10 -3.64 0.52
CA GLN A 42 -7.03 -2.57 0.16
C GLN A 42 -8.49 -2.96 0.38
N GLN A 43 -9.37 -1.96 0.54
CA GLN A 43 -10.82 -2.14 0.64
C GLN A 43 -11.25 -3.13 1.74
N GLY A 44 -10.55 -3.09 2.87
CA GLY A 44 -10.83 -3.93 4.04
C GLY A 44 -10.23 -5.33 4.00
N PHE A 45 -9.55 -5.72 2.91
CA PHE A 45 -8.76 -6.95 2.89
C PHE A 45 -7.44 -6.73 3.64
N GLN A 46 -7.25 -7.50 4.71
CA GLN A 46 -6.12 -7.44 5.61
C GLN A 46 -5.10 -8.53 5.25
N LEU A 47 -4.42 -8.37 4.11
CA LEU A 47 -3.49 -9.37 3.60
C LEU A 47 -2.30 -9.60 4.53
N PHE A 48 -1.90 -8.61 5.35
CA PHE A 48 -0.89 -8.82 6.40
C PHE A 48 -1.26 -9.96 7.38
N LYS A 49 -2.56 -10.22 7.59
CA LYS A 49 -3.02 -11.34 8.41
C LYS A 49 -2.97 -12.68 7.68
N MET A 50 -2.99 -12.66 6.36
CA MET A 50 -2.86 -13.86 5.53
C MET A 50 -1.39 -14.26 5.35
N ARG A 51 -0.46 -13.31 5.47
CA ARG A 51 1.00 -13.53 5.41
C ARG A 51 1.47 -14.78 6.16
N PRO A 52 1.22 -14.95 7.48
CA PRO A 52 1.73 -16.13 8.21
C PRO A 52 1.19 -17.43 7.63
N VAL A 53 -0.05 -17.44 7.12
CA VAL A 53 -0.63 -18.63 6.51
C VAL A 53 0.03 -18.95 5.17
N LEU A 54 0.33 -17.93 4.35
CA LEU A 54 1.06 -18.13 3.08
C LEU A 54 2.50 -18.62 3.33
N GLU A 55 3.14 -18.15 4.41
CA GLU A 55 4.47 -18.59 4.85
C GLU A 55 4.44 -20.04 5.36
N ASP A 56 3.46 -20.41 6.19
CA ASP A 56 3.27 -21.78 6.70
C ASP A 56 3.15 -22.81 5.56
N PHE A 57 2.47 -22.43 4.47
CA PHE A 57 2.32 -23.27 3.28
C PHE A 57 3.45 -23.10 2.26
N CYS A 58 4.48 -22.27 2.53
CA CYS A 58 5.62 -22.01 1.65
C CYS A 58 5.21 -21.49 0.26
N ILE A 59 4.16 -20.68 0.19
CA ILE A 59 3.63 -20.11 -1.06
C ILE A 59 3.70 -18.58 -1.11
N LEU A 60 4.31 -17.91 -0.13
CA LEU A 60 4.54 -16.46 -0.15
C LEU A 60 5.69 -16.08 -1.10
N SER A 61 5.47 -16.23 -2.41
CA SER A 61 6.37 -15.70 -3.45
C SER A 61 5.61 -15.46 -4.75
N ILE A 62 6.13 -14.56 -5.59
CA ILE A 62 5.53 -14.29 -6.92
C ILE A 62 5.57 -15.55 -7.78
N ASP A 63 6.64 -16.35 -7.71
CA ASP A 63 6.75 -17.60 -8.46
C ASP A 63 5.71 -18.63 -8.01
N SER A 64 5.62 -18.91 -6.71
CA SER A 64 4.66 -19.88 -6.15
C SER A 64 3.22 -19.47 -6.44
N LEU A 65 2.86 -18.21 -6.20
CA LEU A 65 1.52 -17.71 -6.49
C LEU A 65 1.22 -17.67 -8.00
N GLY A 66 2.22 -17.34 -8.81
CA GLY A 66 2.08 -17.26 -10.27
C GLY A 66 1.89 -18.63 -10.94
N LYS A 67 2.35 -19.72 -10.33
CA LYS A 67 2.14 -21.10 -10.82
C LYS A 67 0.69 -21.56 -10.70
N ILE A 68 -0.08 -21.02 -9.74
CA ILE A 68 -1.45 -21.47 -9.43
C ILE A 68 -2.37 -21.37 -10.65
N LEU A 69 -2.20 -20.34 -11.47
CA LEU A 69 -3.02 -20.14 -12.68
C LEU A 69 -2.40 -20.73 -13.95
N GLN A 70 -1.27 -21.44 -13.86
CA GLN A 70 -0.57 -21.94 -15.05
C GLN A 70 -1.37 -23.02 -15.79
N ARG A 71 -2.08 -23.87 -15.05
CA ARG A 71 -2.87 -25.00 -15.58
C ARG A 71 -4.36 -24.71 -15.67
N TYR A 72 -4.78 -23.49 -15.30
CA TYR A 72 -6.17 -23.08 -15.33
C TYR A 72 -6.35 -22.03 -16.44
N SER A 73 -7.32 -22.22 -17.33
CA SER A 73 -7.66 -21.26 -18.39
C SER A 73 -8.27 -20.01 -17.75
N CYS A 74 -7.40 -19.08 -17.35
CA CYS A 74 -7.83 -17.98 -16.51
C CYS A 74 -8.66 -16.94 -17.29
N PRO A 75 -9.93 -16.71 -16.93
CA PRO A 75 -10.66 -15.57 -17.47
C PRO A 75 -10.00 -14.27 -17.02
N ARG A 76 -9.88 -13.31 -17.95
CA ARG A 76 -9.30 -11.99 -17.66
C ARG A 76 -10.13 -11.17 -16.66
N LYS A 77 -11.42 -11.45 -16.54
CA LYS A 77 -12.34 -10.79 -15.61
C LYS A 77 -12.65 -11.73 -14.45
N TYR A 78 -12.83 -11.14 -13.26
CA TYR A 78 -13.33 -11.86 -12.10
C TYR A 78 -14.73 -12.40 -12.38
N ASP A 79 -14.94 -13.67 -12.05
CA ASP A 79 -16.23 -14.34 -12.05
C ASP A 79 -16.48 -14.94 -10.67
N ARG A 80 -17.63 -14.62 -10.07
CA ARG A 80 -17.98 -15.09 -8.73
C ARG A 80 -18.22 -16.60 -8.70
N GLU A 81 -18.79 -17.17 -9.74
CA GLU A 81 -19.11 -18.59 -9.78
C GLU A 81 -17.83 -19.42 -9.86
N LEU A 82 -16.83 -18.91 -10.58
CA LEU A 82 -15.53 -19.57 -10.78
C LEU A 82 -14.60 -19.44 -9.57
N VAL A 83 -14.49 -18.25 -8.95
CA VAL A 83 -13.44 -17.96 -7.93
C VAL A 83 -13.96 -17.27 -6.65
N GLY A 84 -15.27 -17.17 -6.46
CA GLY A 84 -15.88 -16.37 -5.39
C GLY A 84 -16.13 -17.07 -4.05
N SER A 85 -15.76 -18.35 -3.91
CA SER A 85 -15.94 -19.13 -2.67
C SER A 85 -15.09 -20.39 -2.67
N LEU A 86 -14.87 -21.02 -1.50
CA LEU A 86 -14.22 -22.35 -1.40
C LEU A 86 -15.00 -23.48 -2.12
N THR A 87 -16.27 -23.26 -2.46
CA THR A 87 -17.10 -24.21 -3.21
C THR A 87 -17.15 -23.90 -4.70
N SER A 88 -16.53 -22.81 -5.14
CA SER A 88 -16.44 -22.45 -6.56
C SER A 88 -15.55 -23.44 -7.32
N GLU A 89 -15.72 -23.49 -8.64
CA GLU A 89 -15.02 -24.43 -9.53
C GLU A 89 -13.51 -24.42 -9.30
N PHE A 90 -12.88 -23.24 -9.34
CA PHE A 90 -11.44 -23.09 -9.15
C PHE A 90 -10.95 -23.71 -7.83
N TYR A 91 -11.62 -23.43 -6.72
CA TYR A 91 -11.21 -23.94 -5.40
C TYR A 91 -11.52 -25.43 -5.22
N THR A 92 -12.56 -25.93 -5.88
CA THR A 92 -12.86 -27.37 -5.90
C THR A 92 -11.79 -28.13 -6.69
N SER A 93 -11.43 -27.65 -7.88
CA SER A 93 -10.32 -28.21 -8.67
C SER A 93 -8.97 -28.06 -7.97
N ALA A 94 -8.74 -26.94 -7.29
CA ALA A 94 -7.56 -26.74 -6.47
C ALA A 94 -7.49 -27.79 -5.35
N ARG A 95 -8.57 -28.02 -4.61
CA ARG A 95 -8.64 -29.02 -3.54
C ARG A 95 -8.35 -30.44 -4.05
N ASN A 96 -8.93 -30.81 -5.19
CA ASN A 96 -8.76 -32.13 -5.80
C ASN A 96 -7.36 -32.34 -6.40
N GLY A 97 -6.63 -31.26 -6.67
CA GLY A 97 -5.28 -31.31 -7.25
C GLY A 97 -5.21 -31.17 -8.76
N ASP A 98 -6.35 -30.95 -9.41
CA ASP A 98 -6.49 -30.92 -10.87
C ASP A 98 -5.61 -29.83 -11.50
N ILE A 99 -5.42 -28.72 -10.79
CA ILE A 99 -4.66 -27.54 -11.26
C ILE A 99 -3.28 -27.38 -10.60
N GLY A 100 -2.80 -28.40 -9.88
CA GLY A 100 -1.42 -28.46 -9.36
C GLY A 100 -1.26 -28.25 -7.85
N LYS A 101 -0.03 -28.50 -7.37
CA LYS A 101 0.30 -28.52 -5.94
C LYS A 101 0.22 -27.14 -5.29
N GLU A 102 0.68 -26.09 -5.97
CA GLU A 102 0.62 -24.72 -5.47
C GLU A 102 -0.83 -24.27 -5.29
N ALA A 103 -1.74 -24.68 -6.17
CA ALA A 103 -3.16 -24.39 -6.04
C ALA A 103 -3.79 -25.12 -4.84
N GLN A 104 -3.44 -26.39 -4.61
CA GLN A 104 -3.85 -27.12 -3.40
C GLN A 104 -3.40 -26.41 -2.12
N LEU A 105 -2.15 -25.96 -2.07
CA LEU A 105 -1.60 -25.24 -0.92
C LEU A 105 -2.30 -23.89 -0.72
N PHE A 106 -2.60 -23.18 -1.80
CA PHE A 106 -3.33 -21.93 -1.74
C PHE A 106 -4.78 -22.12 -1.26
N GLU A 107 -5.47 -23.16 -1.71
CA GLU A 107 -6.81 -23.51 -1.22
C GLU A 107 -6.80 -23.76 0.29
N LYS A 108 -5.82 -24.53 0.78
CA LYS A 108 -5.62 -24.79 2.22
C LYS A 108 -5.33 -23.50 2.98
N ALA A 109 -4.51 -22.61 2.42
CA ALA A 109 -4.21 -21.32 3.03
C ALA A 109 -5.46 -20.43 3.15
N VAL A 110 -6.25 -20.32 2.08
CA VAL A 110 -7.50 -19.56 2.08
C VAL A 110 -8.51 -20.16 3.06
N ARG A 111 -8.63 -21.49 3.09
CA ARG A 111 -9.47 -22.21 4.05
C ARG A 111 -9.07 -21.91 5.49
N GLN A 112 -7.79 -22.06 5.82
CA GLN A 112 -7.27 -21.79 7.16
C GLN A 112 -7.54 -20.34 7.59
N PHE A 113 -7.36 -19.37 6.69
CA PHE A 113 -7.67 -17.96 6.95
C PHE A 113 -9.15 -17.74 7.29
N LEU A 114 -10.05 -18.41 6.57
CA LEU A 114 -11.50 -18.34 6.76
C LEU A 114 -11.95 -19.02 8.06
N GLU A 115 -11.49 -20.25 8.30
CA GLU A 115 -11.83 -21.05 9.49
C GLU A 115 -11.36 -20.36 10.78
N ARG A 116 -10.17 -19.73 10.75
CA ARG A 116 -9.62 -18.96 11.88
C ARG A 116 -10.18 -17.54 11.98
N ARG A 117 -11.09 -17.13 11.09
CA ARG A 117 -11.73 -15.79 11.07
C ARG A 117 -10.71 -14.64 11.16
N MET A 118 -9.59 -14.77 10.45
CA MET A 118 -8.45 -13.86 10.62
C MET A 118 -8.77 -12.44 10.13
N GLY A 119 -9.64 -12.25 9.13
CA GLY A 119 -10.00 -10.92 8.61
C GLY A 119 -11.36 -10.87 7.91
N ASN A 120 -11.63 -9.74 7.25
CA ASN A 120 -12.90 -9.49 6.56
C ASN A 120 -12.93 -10.20 5.20
N THR A 121 -13.91 -11.09 5.01
CA THR A 121 -13.95 -12.04 3.88
C THR A 121 -15.16 -11.80 2.96
N GLY A 122 -15.40 -10.53 2.62
CA GLY A 122 -16.47 -10.12 1.72
C GLY A 122 -16.13 -10.28 0.23
N ARG A 123 -16.96 -9.74 -0.67
CA ARG A 123 -16.75 -9.81 -2.14
C ARG A 123 -15.34 -9.33 -2.56
N LYS A 124 -14.82 -8.28 -1.91
CA LYS A 124 -13.51 -7.70 -2.23
C LYS A 124 -12.35 -8.62 -1.89
N PHE A 125 -12.46 -9.41 -0.84
CA PHE A 125 -11.46 -10.43 -0.48
C PHE A 125 -11.22 -11.39 -1.67
N TRP A 126 -12.30 -11.99 -2.20
CA TRP A 126 -12.20 -12.93 -3.33
C TRP A 126 -11.65 -12.28 -4.61
N ILE A 127 -12.11 -11.06 -4.91
CA ILE A 127 -11.61 -10.30 -6.07
C ILE A 127 -10.11 -10.02 -5.94
N LEU A 128 -9.64 -9.58 -4.77
CA LEU A 128 -8.24 -9.21 -4.56
C LEU A 128 -7.33 -10.43 -4.54
N LEU A 129 -7.77 -11.57 -3.97
CA LEU A 129 -7.05 -12.83 -4.09
C LEU A 129 -6.87 -13.23 -5.56
N TYR A 130 -7.94 -13.16 -6.35
CA TYR A 130 -7.85 -13.52 -7.76
C TYR A 130 -6.94 -12.57 -8.55
N HIS A 131 -7.04 -11.26 -8.30
CA HIS A 131 -6.16 -10.28 -8.93
C HIS A 131 -4.68 -10.47 -8.54
N LEU A 132 -4.40 -10.82 -7.28
CA LEU A 132 -3.07 -11.19 -6.82
C LEU A 132 -2.50 -12.34 -7.64
N LEU A 133 -3.26 -13.43 -7.78
CA LEU A 133 -2.84 -14.58 -8.59
C LEU A 133 -2.59 -14.17 -10.05
N GLN A 134 -3.47 -13.35 -10.65
CA GLN A 134 -3.31 -12.89 -12.03
C GLN A 134 -2.05 -12.03 -12.22
N ALA A 135 -1.77 -11.11 -11.30
CA ALA A 135 -0.58 -10.28 -11.40
C ALA A 135 0.70 -11.10 -11.16
N CYS A 136 0.71 -12.02 -10.19
CA CYS A 136 1.84 -12.91 -9.98
C CYS A 136 2.08 -13.82 -11.20
N ALA A 137 1.03 -14.33 -11.84
CA ALA A 137 1.15 -15.10 -13.07
C ALA A 137 1.75 -14.26 -14.21
N PHE A 138 1.30 -13.01 -14.35
CA PHE A 138 1.88 -12.07 -15.33
C PHE A 138 3.37 -11.78 -15.07
N LEU A 139 3.74 -11.46 -13.83
CA LEU A 139 5.13 -11.19 -13.45
C LEU A 139 6.01 -12.42 -13.64
N ARG A 140 5.50 -13.60 -13.29
CA ARG A 140 6.19 -14.87 -13.53
C ARG A 140 6.46 -15.10 -15.02
N GLN A 141 5.47 -14.89 -15.88
CA GLN A 141 5.58 -15.16 -17.32
C GLN A 141 6.49 -14.17 -18.06
N ASN A 142 6.53 -12.91 -17.61
CA ASN A 142 7.12 -11.81 -18.38
C ASN A 142 8.33 -11.14 -17.71
N HIS A 143 8.54 -11.37 -16.40
CA HIS A 143 9.50 -10.62 -15.58
C HIS A 143 10.20 -11.49 -14.53
N SER A 144 10.49 -12.75 -14.87
CA SER A 144 11.29 -13.67 -14.02
C SER A 144 10.78 -13.80 -12.58
N SER A 145 9.46 -13.73 -12.40
CA SER A 145 8.83 -13.77 -11.07
C SER A 145 9.27 -12.65 -10.12
N SER A 146 9.62 -11.48 -10.65
CA SER A 146 10.05 -10.33 -9.84
C SER A 146 9.35 -9.04 -10.24
N PHE A 147 8.81 -8.35 -9.24
CA PHE A 147 8.31 -6.99 -9.36
C PHE A 147 9.45 -5.98 -9.54
N ALA A 148 10.62 -6.21 -8.94
CA ALA A 148 11.81 -5.39 -9.19
C ALA A 148 12.19 -5.40 -10.67
N THR A 149 12.30 -6.59 -11.27
CA THR A 149 12.57 -6.75 -12.71
C THR A 149 11.48 -6.10 -13.56
N TYR A 150 10.21 -6.25 -13.16
CA TYR A 150 9.10 -5.57 -13.82
C TYR A 150 9.28 -4.06 -13.87
N ILE A 151 9.47 -3.42 -12.72
CA ILE A 151 9.47 -1.95 -12.68
C ILE A 151 10.70 -1.36 -13.35
N ILE A 152 11.86 -2.00 -13.20
CA ILE A 152 13.09 -1.59 -13.89
C ILE A 152 12.89 -1.71 -15.40
N SER A 153 12.33 -2.82 -15.90
CA SER A 153 12.07 -2.97 -17.34
C SER A 153 11.07 -1.94 -17.89
N LYS A 154 10.11 -1.49 -17.07
CA LYS A 154 9.21 -0.38 -17.44
C LYS A 154 9.94 0.94 -17.53
N TYR A 155 10.84 1.17 -16.59
CA TYR A 155 11.66 2.37 -16.56
C TYR A 155 12.69 2.42 -17.71
N GLU A 156 13.30 1.30 -18.06
CA GLU A 156 14.16 1.14 -19.25
C GLU A 156 13.44 1.54 -20.53
N ARG A 157 12.24 0.99 -20.74
CA ARG A 157 11.41 1.33 -21.92
C ARG A 157 11.02 2.80 -21.95
N PHE A 158 10.74 3.38 -20.79
CA PHE A 158 10.36 4.79 -20.67
C PHE A 158 11.54 5.73 -20.95
N SER A 159 12.71 5.43 -20.37
CA SER A 159 13.92 6.25 -20.48
C SER A 159 14.69 5.99 -21.78
N ASN A 160 14.29 4.98 -22.56
CA ASN A 160 15.00 4.49 -23.74
C ASN A 160 16.47 4.13 -23.44
N ARG A 161 16.69 3.55 -22.26
CA ARG A 161 18.00 3.05 -21.80
C ARG A 161 17.87 1.55 -21.55
N HIS A 162 18.92 0.82 -21.90
CA HIS A 162 18.99 -0.63 -21.68
C HIS A 162 19.93 -0.95 -20.53
N HIS A 163 19.66 -2.05 -19.82
CA HIS A 163 20.48 -2.60 -18.75
C HIS A 163 20.64 -1.65 -17.55
N ILE A 164 19.54 -0.99 -17.15
CA ILE A 164 19.53 -0.16 -15.95
C ILE A 164 19.71 -1.07 -14.73
N SER A 165 20.76 -0.83 -13.96
CA SER A 165 20.97 -1.54 -12.69
C SER A 165 19.97 -1.09 -11.62
N GLU A 166 19.75 -1.91 -10.60
CA GLU A 166 18.92 -1.52 -9.44
C GLU A 166 19.45 -0.24 -8.77
N HIS A 167 20.78 -0.10 -8.69
CA HIS A 167 21.42 1.08 -8.12
C HIS A 167 21.10 2.35 -8.93
N GLU A 168 21.16 2.28 -10.26
CA GLU A 168 20.76 3.41 -11.11
C GLU A 168 19.28 3.73 -11.00
N PHE A 169 18.42 2.71 -10.91
CA PHE A 169 16.98 2.91 -10.70
C PHE A 169 16.69 3.60 -9.37
N LEU A 170 17.33 3.15 -8.28
CA LEU A 170 17.11 3.69 -6.93
C LEU A 170 17.66 5.12 -6.75
N ASN A 171 18.65 5.51 -7.54
CA ASN A 171 19.23 6.86 -7.52
C ASN A 171 18.57 7.86 -8.48
N MET A 172 17.42 7.53 -9.07
CA MET A 172 16.70 8.50 -9.91
C MET A 172 16.22 9.71 -9.11
N SER A 173 16.04 10.84 -9.79
CA SER A 173 15.51 12.04 -9.13
C SER A 173 14.00 11.95 -8.88
N VAL A 174 13.49 12.71 -7.91
CA VAL A 174 12.04 12.80 -7.66
C VAL A 174 11.26 13.28 -8.89
N SER A 175 11.78 14.28 -9.60
CA SER A 175 11.17 14.80 -10.83
C SER A 175 11.12 13.75 -11.95
N GLU A 176 12.14 12.91 -12.04
CA GLU A 176 12.21 11.83 -13.01
C GLU A 176 11.21 10.72 -12.69
N TRP A 177 11.09 10.35 -11.41
CA TRP A 177 10.06 9.42 -10.94
C TRP A 177 8.65 9.92 -11.23
N GLU A 178 8.35 11.19 -10.90
CA GLU A 178 7.04 11.80 -11.18
C GLU A 178 6.73 11.81 -12.69
N TYR A 179 7.73 12.11 -13.52
CA TYR A 179 7.59 12.08 -14.98
C TYR A 179 7.36 10.65 -15.51
N PHE A 180 8.10 9.67 -14.97
CA PHE A 180 7.91 8.25 -15.26
C PHE A 180 6.49 7.78 -14.94
N LEU A 181 5.99 8.05 -13.73
CA LEU A 181 4.62 7.65 -13.34
C LEU A 181 3.56 8.26 -14.24
N LYS A 182 3.71 9.55 -14.60
CA LYS A 182 2.76 10.27 -15.46
C LYS A 182 2.69 9.69 -16.87
N ARG A 183 3.83 9.32 -17.44
CA ARG A 183 3.96 8.85 -18.83
C ARG A 183 3.76 7.34 -18.97
N ALA A 184 4.51 6.56 -18.20
CA ALA A 184 4.56 5.11 -18.36
C ALA A 184 3.38 4.40 -17.70
N LYS A 185 2.81 4.98 -16.63
CA LYS A 185 1.68 4.41 -15.86
C LYS A 185 1.90 2.91 -15.55
N PRO A 186 2.98 2.57 -14.81
CA PRO A 186 3.43 1.19 -14.63
C PRO A 186 2.48 0.29 -13.83
N TRP A 187 1.34 0.79 -13.35
CA TRP A 187 0.32 -0.04 -12.69
C TRP A 187 -0.66 -0.70 -13.67
N THR A 188 -0.73 -0.25 -14.93
CA THR A 188 -1.81 -0.64 -15.86
C THR A 188 -1.89 -2.13 -16.20
N GLU A 189 -0.78 -2.86 -16.13
CA GLU A 189 -0.73 -4.31 -16.38
C GLU A 189 -0.94 -5.15 -15.11
N LEU A 190 -0.80 -4.54 -13.93
CA LEU A 190 -0.90 -5.22 -12.65
C LEU A 190 -2.36 -5.24 -12.20
N LYS A 191 -3.01 -6.41 -12.29
CA LYS A 191 -4.43 -6.54 -11.95
C LYS A 191 -4.68 -6.15 -10.49
N GLY A 192 -5.72 -5.35 -10.27
CA GLY A 192 -6.08 -4.86 -8.94
C GLY A 192 -5.20 -3.73 -8.40
N ILE A 193 -4.12 -3.33 -9.08
CA ILE A 193 -3.24 -2.25 -8.65
C ILE A 193 -3.58 -0.94 -9.38
N GLY A 194 -4.05 0.05 -8.63
CA GLY A 194 -4.23 1.41 -9.11
C GLY A 194 -3.05 2.33 -8.76
N PRO A 195 -3.04 3.59 -9.26
CA PRO A 195 -1.94 4.54 -9.00
C PRO A 195 -1.68 4.76 -7.51
N ASN A 196 -2.73 4.86 -6.69
CA ASN A 196 -2.59 5.09 -5.24
C ASN A 196 -1.97 3.90 -4.51
N VAL A 197 -2.30 2.68 -4.94
CA VAL A 197 -1.71 1.45 -4.37
C VAL A 197 -0.27 1.30 -4.84
N PHE A 198 -0.02 1.61 -6.11
CA PHE A 198 1.31 1.57 -6.70
C PHE A 198 2.28 2.51 -5.97
N ASP A 199 1.88 3.76 -5.73
CA ASP A 199 2.66 4.72 -4.95
C ASP A 199 2.98 4.20 -3.53
N PHE A 200 2.01 3.49 -2.92
CA PHE A 200 2.19 2.89 -1.60
C PHE A 200 3.20 1.72 -1.56
N LEU A 201 3.46 1.04 -2.68
CA LEU A 201 4.47 -0.02 -2.74
C LEU A 201 5.88 0.50 -2.47
N PHE A 202 6.19 1.70 -2.96
CA PHE A 202 7.52 2.30 -2.83
C PHE A 202 7.64 3.21 -1.62
N GLY A 203 6.53 3.77 -1.12
CA GLY A 203 6.57 4.84 -0.12
C GLY A 203 7.25 4.52 1.22
N ASP A 204 7.52 3.25 1.53
CA ASP A 204 8.28 2.88 2.74
C ASP A 204 9.61 2.19 2.45
N ILE A 205 10.00 2.06 1.18
CA ILE A 205 11.31 1.56 0.80
C ILE A 205 12.35 2.63 1.12
N VAL A 206 13.28 2.33 2.02
CA VAL A 206 14.28 3.28 2.50
C VAL A 206 15.19 3.77 1.37
N GLU A 207 15.55 2.86 0.46
CA GLU A 207 16.45 3.13 -0.65
C GLU A 207 15.78 3.95 -1.78
N ALA A 208 14.45 4.04 -1.80
CA ALA A 208 13.70 4.72 -2.86
C ALA A 208 13.52 6.21 -2.57
N HIS A 209 14.62 6.97 -2.46
CA HIS A 209 14.58 8.40 -2.11
C HIS A 209 13.70 9.25 -3.04
N PHE A 210 13.51 8.82 -4.29
CA PHE A 210 12.64 9.47 -5.27
C PHE A 210 11.15 9.55 -4.85
N VAL A 211 10.71 8.84 -3.80
CA VAL A 211 9.34 8.92 -3.28
C VAL A 211 9.14 9.89 -2.11
N GLU A 212 10.14 10.70 -1.75
CA GLU A 212 10.02 11.66 -0.63
C GLU A 212 8.82 12.62 -0.74
N ASN A 213 8.40 12.92 -1.98
CA ASN A 213 7.25 13.77 -2.28
C ASN A 213 5.92 13.01 -2.41
N SER A 214 5.90 11.68 -2.19
CA SER A 214 4.68 10.88 -2.16
C SER A 214 3.78 11.37 -1.02
N TYR A 215 2.54 11.70 -1.38
CA TYR A 215 1.52 12.11 -0.42
C TYR A 215 0.18 11.48 -0.77
N LYS A 216 -0.32 10.66 0.15
CA LYS A 216 -1.60 9.97 0.04
C LYS A 216 -2.70 10.85 0.64
N TRP A 217 -3.58 11.36 -0.22
CA TRP A 217 -4.81 12.03 0.19
C TRP A 217 -5.87 10.99 0.58
N ASP A 218 -5.90 10.62 1.87
CA ASP A 218 -6.87 9.67 2.42
C ASP A 218 -7.72 10.29 3.53
N SER A 219 -8.71 9.52 4.01
CA SER A 219 -9.63 9.96 5.06
C SER A 219 -8.93 10.34 6.37
N SER A 220 -7.73 9.81 6.65
CA SER A 220 -6.98 10.17 7.86
C SER A 220 -6.35 11.53 7.72
N ASN A 221 -5.72 11.81 6.58
CA ASN A 221 -5.14 13.12 6.28
C ASN A 221 -6.22 14.20 6.18
N GLU A 222 -7.31 13.92 5.46
CA GLU A 222 -8.42 14.85 5.33
C GLU A 222 -9.05 15.17 6.70
N HIS A 223 -9.33 14.13 7.51
CA HIS A 223 -9.87 14.29 8.86
C HIS A 223 -8.95 15.11 9.75
N PHE A 224 -7.66 14.82 9.76
CA PHE A 224 -6.67 15.56 10.54
C PHE A 224 -6.68 17.05 10.19
N LEU A 225 -6.58 17.39 8.91
CA LEU A 225 -6.53 18.78 8.44
C LEU A 225 -7.83 19.54 8.74
N ARG A 226 -8.98 18.87 8.66
CA ARG A 226 -10.28 19.45 9.00
C ARG A 226 -10.49 19.65 10.50
N VAL A 227 -10.13 18.67 11.32
CA VAL A 227 -10.32 18.76 12.78
C VAL A 227 -9.37 19.78 13.38
N THR A 228 -8.13 19.81 12.90
CA THR A 228 -7.15 20.78 13.39
C THR A 228 -7.49 22.21 13.01
N GLY A 229 -8.23 22.42 11.91
CA GLY A 229 -8.53 23.74 11.35
C GLY A 229 -7.60 24.16 10.22
N ILE A 230 -6.56 23.36 9.94
CA ILE A 230 -5.58 23.61 8.87
C ILE A 230 -6.25 23.67 7.50
N SER A 231 -7.37 22.97 7.30
CA SER A 231 -8.14 23.02 6.05
C SER A 231 -8.56 24.44 5.64
N HIS A 232 -8.70 25.37 6.60
CA HIS A 232 -9.03 26.78 6.29
C HIS A 232 -7.89 27.55 5.62
N LEU A 233 -6.66 27.02 5.67
CA LEU A 233 -5.47 27.62 5.03
C LEU A 233 -5.18 27.05 3.64
N ILE A 234 -6.00 26.09 3.17
CA ILE A 234 -5.78 25.34 1.94
C ILE A 234 -6.98 25.56 1.03
N GLU A 235 -6.78 26.31 -0.05
CA GLU A 235 -7.82 26.63 -1.03
C GLU A 235 -7.31 26.38 -2.46
N PRO A 236 -8.01 25.56 -3.26
CA PRO A 236 -9.10 24.64 -2.88
C PRO A 236 -8.66 23.56 -1.88
N PHE A 237 -9.57 23.01 -1.07
CA PHE A 237 -9.22 21.95 -0.12
C PHE A 237 -9.12 20.57 -0.80
N ASP A 238 -8.05 20.38 -1.56
CA ASP A 238 -7.76 19.15 -2.29
C ASP A 238 -6.30 18.69 -2.12
N ARG A 239 -5.95 17.58 -2.78
CA ARG A 239 -4.61 16.99 -2.72
C ARG A 239 -3.52 17.94 -3.19
N GLU A 240 -3.72 18.62 -4.31
CA GLU A 240 -2.68 19.41 -4.98
C GLU A 240 -2.36 20.67 -4.16
N ALA A 241 -3.41 21.39 -3.74
CA ALA A 241 -3.28 22.55 -2.87
C ALA A 241 -2.70 22.16 -1.49
N THR A 242 -3.08 20.99 -0.94
CA THR A 242 -2.49 20.49 0.31
C THR A 242 -1.00 20.23 0.16
N VAL A 243 -0.59 19.52 -0.90
CA VAL A 243 0.83 19.23 -1.16
C VAL A 243 1.62 20.54 -1.28
N HIS A 244 1.10 21.52 -2.01
CA HIS A 244 1.73 22.83 -2.13
C HIS A 244 1.81 23.57 -0.78
N PHE A 245 0.74 23.55 0.01
CA PHE A 245 0.72 24.13 1.35
C PHE A 245 1.76 23.49 2.28
N LEU A 246 1.81 22.15 2.36
CA LEU A 246 2.75 21.42 3.20
C LEU A 246 4.20 21.71 2.82
N LYS A 247 4.53 21.75 1.53
CA LYS A 247 5.88 22.12 1.04
C LYS A 247 6.27 23.54 1.47
N ARG A 248 5.33 24.49 1.48
CA ARG A 248 5.58 25.89 1.87
C ARG A 248 5.81 26.09 3.38
N LEU A 249 5.34 25.18 4.24
CA LEU A 249 5.50 25.33 5.70
C LEU A 249 6.96 25.21 6.18
N GLY A 250 7.86 24.70 5.33
CA GLY A 250 9.28 24.52 5.67
C GLY A 250 9.46 23.66 6.93
N ILE A 251 8.68 22.58 7.00
CA ILE A 251 8.79 21.56 8.04
C ILE A 251 10.01 20.68 7.72
N PRO A 252 10.86 20.32 8.70
CA PRO A 252 12.06 19.50 8.46
C PRO A 252 11.73 18.00 8.27
N TYR A 253 10.65 17.70 7.55
CA TYR A 253 10.17 16.36 7.24
C TYR A 253 9.69 16.32 5.79
N SER A 254 9.97 15.21 5.11
CA SER A 254 9.42 14.93 3.79
C SER A 254 7.89 14.85 3.81
N LEU A 255 7.25 15.03 2.65
CA LEU A 255 5.79 14.84 2.55
C LEU A 255 5.38 13.43 2.95
N ARG A 256 6.24 12.44 2.66
CA ARG A 256 5.99 11.05 3.03
C ARG A 256 5.99 10.84 4.55
N GLU A 257 6.97 11.42 5.26
CA GLU A 257 7.02 11.37 6.73
C GLU A 257 5.83 12.09 7.35
N ILE A 258 5.47 13.26 6.83
CA ILE A 258 4.25 13.98 7.24
C ILE A 258 3.02 13.09 7.07
N ASN A 259 2.88 12.42 5.92
CA ASN A 259 1.75 11.53 5.63
C ASN A 259 1.67 10.34 6.60
N LYS A 260 2.81 9.70 6.91
CA LYS A 260 2.89 8.59 7.88
C LYS A 260 2.59 9.03 9.30
N GLY A 261 3.12 10.19 9.69
CA GLY A 261 2.91 10.77 11.01
C GLY A 261 1.44 11.04 11.24
N ILE A 262 0.79 11.77 10.33
CA ILE A 262 -0.65 12.07 10.39
C ILE A 262 -1.49 10.79 10.40
N TYR A 263 -1.17 9.82 9.52
CA TYR A 263 -1.88 8.54 9.47
C TYR A 263 -1.84 7.82 10.83
N THR A 264 -0.64 7.72 11.43
CA THR A 264 -0.44 7.06 12.74
C THR A 264 -1.13 7.85 13.86
N TYR A 265 -1.04 9.18 13.81
CA TYR A 265 -1.68 10.09 14.77
C TYR A 265 -3.21 9.93 14.80
N CYS A 266 -3.79 9.59 13.64
CA CYS A 266 -5.23 9.37 13.46
C CYS A 266 -5.64 7.89 13.47
N SER A 267 -4.71 6.96 13.75
CA SER A 267 -4.93 5.53 13.57
C SER A 267 -5.95 4.97 14.56
N LEU A 268 -6.92 4.22 14.04
CA LEU A 268 -7.87 3.45 14.84
C LEU A 268 -7.29 2.11 15.30
N THR A 269 -6.41 1.50 14.49
CA THR A 269 -5.79 0.22 14.81
C THR A 269 -4.73 0.34 15.89
N GLU A 270 -4.13 1.53 16.01
CA GLU A 270 -3.15 1.85 17.04
C GLU A 270 -3.75 2.70 18.16
N ARG A 271 -5.08 2.72 18.32
CA ARG A 271 -5.77 3.61 19.27
C ARG A 271 -5.32 3.49 20.72
N GLU A 272 -4.64 2.41 21.10
CA GLU A 272 -4.10 2.24 22.45
C GLU A 272 -2.86 3.12 22.66
N ASN A 273 -1.99 3.23 21.67
CA ASN A 273 -0.76 4.04 21.71
C ASN A 273 -0.94 5.42 21.07
N TYR A 274 -1.67 5.50 19.96
CA TYR A 274 -1.92 6.71 19.16
C TYR A 274 -3.43 6.97 18.99
N GLY A 275 -3.87 7.76 18.01
CA GLY A 275 -5.30 8.07 17.80
C GLY A 275 -5.78 9.37 18.45
N PHE A 276 -4.89 10.33 18.69
CA PHE A 276 -5.18 11.63 19.33
C PHE A 276 -6.28 12.44 18.63
N CYS A 277 -6.47 12.24 17.32
CA CYS A 277 -7.49 12.94 16.52
C CYS A 277 -8.81 12.14 16.38
N ARG A 278 -8.95 11.01 17.09
CA ARG A 278 -10.13 10.12 17.04
C ARG A 278 -10.72 9.83 18.41
N ASP A 279 -9.90 9.82 19.46
CA ASP A 279 -10.31 9.59 20.83
C ASP A 279 -10.30 10.89 21.64
N ARG A 280 -11.45 11.26 22.22
CA ARG A 280 -11.63 12.47 23.03
C ARG A 280 -10.73 12.49 24.27
N ALA A 281 -10.54 11.36 24.94
CA ALA A 281 -9.67 11.27 26.12
C ALA A 281 -8.21 11.53 25.74
N LYS A 282 -7.79 11.14 24.54
CA LYS A 282 -6.45 11.42 24.01
C LYS A 282 -6.32 12.84 23.49
N CYS A 283 -7.37 13.39 22.86
CA CYS A 283 -7.41 14.78 22.44
C CYS A 283 -7.11 15.72 23.62
N ASN A 284 -7.70 15.45 24.79
CA ASN A 284 -7.44 16.20 26.03
C ASN A 284 -5.99 16.13 26.54
N LYS A 285 -5.22 15.12 26.11
CA LYS A 285 -3.80 14.94 26.42
C LYS A 285 -2.86 15.39 25.30
N CYS A 286 -3.43 15.90 24.20
CA CYS A 286 -2.68 16.38 23.05
C CYS A 286 -1.93 17.67 23.41
N SER A 287 -0.61 17.69 23.20
CA SER A 287 0.27 18.85 23.43
C SER A 287 -0.15 20.10 22.64
N VAL A 288 -0.84 19.93 21.51
CA VAL A 288 -1.27 21.02 20.62
C VAL A 288 -2.77 21.33 20.72
N ILE A 289 -3.48 20.83 21.74
CA ILE A 289 -4.93 21.07 21.90
C ILE A 289 -5.30 22.56 21.93
N ASN A 290 -4.45 23.39 22.54
CA ASN A 290 -4.74 24.81 22.74
C ASN A 290 -4.69 25.65 21.45
N ILE A 291 -4.06 25.12 20.39
CA ILE A 291 -3.91 25.78 19.09
C ILE A 291 -4.70 25.08 17.97
N CYS A 292 -5.44 24.02 18.32
CA CYS A 292 -6.30 23.25 17.42
C CYS A 292 -7.72 23.85 17.43
N ASP A 293 -8.31 24.09 16.24
CA ASP A 293 -9.61 24.76 16.12
C ASP A 293 -10.76 23.93 16.74
N LYS A 294 -10.73 22.60 16.60
CA LYS A 294 -11.70 21.73 17.27
C LYS A 294 -11.11 21.11 18.53
N ARG A 295 -11.70 21.47 19.67
CA ARG A 295 -11.68 20.69 20.90
C ARG A 295 -12.78 19.63 20.76
N LEU A 296 -12.42 18.39 20.40
CA LEU A 296 -13.40 17.29 20.27
C LEU A 296 -14.04 16.94 21.62
#